data_AF-A0A1Y4F4V8-F1
#
_entry.id   AF-A0A1Y4F4V8-F1
#
_cell.length_a   1.000
_cell.length_b   1.000
_cell.length_c   1.000
_cell.angle_alpha   90.00
_cell.angle_beta   90.00
_cell.angle_gamma   90.00
#
_symmetry.space_group_name_H-M   'P 1'
#
loop_
_entity.id
_entity.type
_entity.pdbx_description
1 polymer ?
#
loop_
_entity_poly.entity_id
_entity_poly.type
_entity_poly.pdbx_seq_one_letter_code
_entity_poly.pdbx_strand_id
1 'polypeptide(L)'
;MDGTPSDLKPFLEANRLKRKEEDELSWMHNQYTMVAVSVAVSRILLGKKAKGKYPDMPFMQKHEEKAKAQETITEEEAKKQRKNLLSMLQLMQINFENNHKN
;
A
#
# COMPACT_ATOMS: atom_id res chain seq x y z
N MET A 1 -8.76 -18.21 -2.81
CA MET A 1 -7.56 -19.05 -2.78
C MET A 1 -6.40 -18.15 -2.50
N ASP A 2 -5.58 -18.43 -1.47
CA ASP A 2 -4.29 -17.76 -1.30
C ASP A 2 -3.45 -18.05 -2.54
N GLY A 3 -3.36 -17.08 -3.44
CA GLY A 3 -2.70 -17.19 -4.74
C GLY A 3 -1.17 -17.25 -4.65
N THR A 4 -0.62 -17.40 -3.44
CA THR A 4 0.83 -17.45 -3.21
C THR A 4 1.32 -18.90 -3.31
N PRO A 5 2.20 -19.21 -4.27
CA PRO A 5 2.87 -20.51 -4.36
C PRO A 5 3.50 -20.94 -3.04
N SER A 6 3.45 -22.24 -2.72
CA SER A 6 3.94 -22.78 -1.43
C SER A 6 5.40 -22.42 -1.14
N ASP A 7 6.23 -22.35 -2.17
CA ASP A 7 7.66 -22.04 -2.06
C ASP A 7 7.93 -20.59 -1.64
N LEU A 8 6.96 -19.69 -1.84
CA LEU A 8 7.07 -18.27 -1.50
C LEU A 8 6.57 -17.93 -0.09
N LYS A 9 5.91 -18.87 0.59
CA LYS A 9 5.39 -18.67 1.95
C LYS A 9 6.46 -18.26 2.97
N PRO A 10 7.67 -18.87 2.99
CA PRO A 10 8.71 -18.49 3.94
C PRO A 10 9.19 -17.05 3.74
N PHE A 11 9.26 -16.58 2.49
CA PHE A 11 9.67 -15.21 2.18
C PHE A 11 8.60 -14.19 2.61
N LEU A 12 7.33 -14.55 2.47
CA LEU A 12 6.22 -13.74 2.94
C LEU A 12 6.22 -13.63 4.48
N GLU A 13 6.50 -14.72 5.18
CA GLU A 13 6.65 -14.72 6.64
C GLU A 13 7.86 -13.91 7.11
N ALA A 14 9.02 -14.07 6.45
CA ALA A 14 10.21 -13.28 6.73
C ALA A 14 9.97 -11.78 6.51
N ASN A 15 9.23 -11.40 5.45
CA ASN A 15 8.84 -10.02 5.22
C ASN A 15 7.94 -9.46 6.34
N ARG A 16 6.96 -10.25 6.79
CA ARG A 16 6.13 -9.88 7.94
C ARG A 16 6.95 -9.68 9.21
N LEU A 17 7.95 -10.53 9.46
CA LEU A 17 8.82 -10.39 10.63
C LEU A 17 9.64 -9.10 10.56
N LYS A 18 10.29 -8.84 9.41
CA LYS A 18 11.05 -7.61 9.18
C LYS A 18 10.21 -6.35 9.43
N ARG A 19 8.94 -6.35 9.02
CA ARG A 19 8.03 -5.22 9.25
C ARG A 19 7.70 -5.00 10.72
N LYS A 20 7.63 -6.07 11.51
CA LYS A 20 7.47 -5.95 12.98
C LYS A 20 8.72 -5.34 13.60
N GLU A 21 9.90 -5.78 13.18
CA GLU A 21 11.17 -5.20 13.64
C GLU A 21 11.25 -3.70 13.31
N GLU A 22 10.78 -3.27 12.13
CA GLU A 22 10.71 -1.86 11.76
C GLU A 22 9.81 -1.05 12.71
N ASP A 23 8.64 -1.60 13.08
CA ASP A 23 7.75 -0.96 14.06
C ASP A 23 8.36 -0.90 15.47
N GLU A 24 9.08 -1.94 15.90
CA GLU A 24 9.82 -1.95 17.17
C GLU A 24 10.95 -0.92 17.18
N LEU A 25 11.67 -0.79 16.06
CA LEU A 25 12.67 0.27 15.89
C LEU A 25 12.01 1.64 15.94
N SER A 26 10.88 1.86 15.26
CA SER A 26 10.13 3.11 15.34
C SER A 26 9.70 3.45 16.77
N TRP A 27 9.34 2.44 17.57
CA TRP A 27 9.07 2.59 19.00
C TRP A 27 10.31 3.01 19.77
N MET A 28 11.41 2.29 19.62
CA MET A 28 12.71 2.59 20.26
C MET A 28 13.20 4.02 19.93
N HIS A 29 12.99 4.47 18.70
CA HIS A 29 13.35 5.82 18.25
C HIS A 29 12.31 6.89 18.64
N ASN A 30 11.37 6.58 19.55
CA ASN A 30 10.35 7.51 20.04
C ASN A 30 9.45 8.12 18.96
N GLN A 31 9.34 7.49 17.78
CA GLN A 31 8.51 8.03 16.70
C GLN A 31 7.03 8.05 17.09
N TYR A 32 6.58 7.01 17.78
CA TYR A 32 5.23 6.93 18.34
C TYR A 32 4.98 8.05 19.38
N THR A 33 5.95 8.35 20.25
CA THR A 33 5.86 9.46 21.20
C THR A 33 5.75 10.80 20.47
N MET A 34 6.57 11.03 19.44
CA MET A 34 6.50 12.27 18.65
C MET A 34 5.15 12.45 17.97
N VAL A 35 4.55 11.38 17.44
CA VAL A 35 3.20 11.44 16.84
C VAL A 35 2.15 11.78 17.90
N ALA A 36 2.23 11.21 19.10
CA ALA A 36 1.31 11.53 20.19
C ALA A 36 1.37 13.02 20.56
N VAL A 37 2.58 13.55 20.72
CA VAL A 37 2.80 14.97 21.04
C VAL A 37 2.30 15.86 19.90
N SER A 38 2.62 15.53 18.65
CA SER A 38 2.15 16.27 17.47
C SER A 38 0.62 16.34 17.40
N VAL A 39 -0.07 15.23 17.66
CA VAL A 39 -1.53 15.18 17.70
C VAL A 39 -2.08 16.01 18.86
N ALA A 40 -1.48 15.95 20.04
CA ALA A 40 -1.87 16.74 21.19
C ALA A 40 -1.73 18.25 20.91
N VAL A 41 -0.56 18.68 20.42
CA VAL A 41 -0.30 20.07 20.02
C VAL A 41 -1.29 20.53 18.95
N SER A 42 -1.49 19.72 17.92
CA SER A 42 -2.44 20.03 16.84
C SER A 42 -3.87 20.19 17.36
N ARG A 43 -4.29 19.37 18.32
CA ARG A 43 -5.62 19.48 18.96
C ARG A 43 -5.76 20.74 19.79
N ILE A 44 -4.70 21.16 20.49
CA ILE A 44 -4.71 22.40 21.28
C ILE A 44 -4.79 23.61 20.35
N LEU A 45 -3.97 23.65 19.29
CA LEU A 45 -3.87 24.81 18.40
C LEU A 45 -5.07 24.94 17.44
N LEU A 46 -5.54 23.83 16.87
CA LEU A 46 -6.61 23.84 15.86
C LEU A 46 -7.99 23.49 16.44
N GLY A 47 -8.06 23.05 17.70
CA GLY A 47 -9.30 22.67 18.37
C GLY A 47 -10.07 21.61 17.59
N LYS A 48 -11.36 21.88 17.37
CA LYS A 48 -12.29 20.98 16.63
C LYS A 48 -11.92 20.78 15.16
N LYS A 49 -11.03 21.59 14.58
CA LYS A 49 -10.58 21.44 13.18
C LYS A 49 -9.40 20.47 13.03
N ALA A 50 -8.81 20.00 14.12
CA ALA A 50 -7.69 19.06 14.08
C ALA A 50 -8.14 17.70 13.52
N LYS A 51 -7.62 17.33 12.34
CA LYS A 51 -7.92 16.04 11.68
C LYS A 51 -6.98 14.90 12.11
N GLY A 52 -5.85 15.22 12.73
CA GLY A 52 -4.86 14.23 13.16
C GLY A 52 -5.38 13.32 14.27
N LYS A 53 -5.24 12.01 14.07
CA LYS A 53 -5.48 10.98 15.10
C LYS A 53 -4.21 10.20 15.34
N TYR A 54 -4.03 9.76 16.57
CA TYR A 54 -2.99 8.80 16.89
C TYR A 54 -3.28 7.48 16.17
N PRO A 55 -2.28 6.76 15.65
CA PRO A 55 -2.47 5.47 15.02
C PRO A 55 -3.03 4.45 16.03
N ASP A 56 -4.12 3.77 15.65
CA ASP A 56 -4.73 2.70 16.47
C ASP A 56 -3.95 1.36 16.39
N MET A 57 -3.10 1.22 15.37
CA MET A 57 -2.26 0.05 15.10
C MET A 57 -0.87 0.47 14.63
N PRO A 58 0.15 -0.39 14.75
CA PRO A 58 1.50 -0.12 14.28
C PRO A 58 1.56 0.35 12.83
N PHE A 59 2.54 1.19 12.51
CA PHE A 59 2.67 1.85 11.20
C PHE A 59 2.73 0.82 10.07
N MET A 60 3.55 -0.22 10.24
CA MET A 60 3.73 -1.23 9.20
C MET A 60 2.54 -2.18 9.15
N GLN A 61 1.89 -2.50 10.28
CA GLN A 61 0.68 -3.33 10.28
C GLN A 61 -0.46 -2.70 9.48
N LYS A 62 -0.71 -1.39 9.66
CA LYS A 62 -1.75 -0.65 8.91
C LYS A 62 -1.50 -0.67 7.39
N HIS A 63 -0.23 -0.66 6.98
CA HIS A 63 0.13 -0.77 5.56
C HIS A 63 -0.14 -2.18 5.01
N GLU A 64 -0.04 -3.23 5.83
CA GLU A 64 -0.35 -4.61 5.41
C GLU A 64 -1.84 -4.80 5.18
N GLU A 65 -2.68 -4.28 6.08
CA GLU A 65 -4.14 -4.34 5.91
C GLU A 65 -4.61 -3.62 4.65
N LYS A 66 -4.02 -2.44 4.37
CA LYS A 66 -4.28 -1.72 3.12
C LYS A 66 -3.82 -2.52 1.90
N ALA A 67 -2.65 -3.14 1.95
CA ALA A 67 -2.15 -3.97 0.86
C ALA A 67 -3.06 -5.18 0.62
N LYS A 68 -3.50 -5.87 1.68
CA LYS A 68 -4.46 -6.99 1.58
C LYS A 68 -5.80 -6.55 0.99
N ALA A 69 -6.30 -5.39 1.41
CA ALA A 69 -7.54 -4.82 0.85
C ALA A 69 -7.38 -4.40 -0.63
N GLN A 70 -6.17 -4.02 -1.05
CA GLN A 70 -5.85 -3.72 -2.44
C GLN A 70 -5.65 -4.98 -3.28
N GLU A 71 -5.11 -6.06 -2.70
CA GLU A 71 -4.94 -7.37 -3.34
C GLU A 71 -6.28 -8.05 -3.62
N THR A 72 -7.32 -7.74 -2.84
CA THR A 72 -8.71 -8.04 -3.21
C THR A 72 -9.21 -7.08 -4.30
N ILE A 73 -8.52 -7.06 -5.45
CA ILE A 73 -9.05 -6.43 -6.66
C ILE A 73 -10.38 -7.14 -6.94
N THR A 74 -11.47 -6.38 -6.90
CA THR A 74 -12.78 -6.95 -7.25
C THR A 74 -12.75 -7.42 -8.70
N GLU A 75 -13.50 -8.48 -9.02
CA GLU A 75 -13.51 -9.06 -10.38
C GLU A 75 -13.81 -8.00 -11.47
N GLU A 76 -14.57 -6.97 -11.10
CA GLU A 76 -14.92 -5.83 -11.95
C GLU A 76 -13.72 -4.90 -12.24
N GLU A 77 -12.90 -4.62 -11.24
CA GLU A 77 -11.67 -3.83 -11.39
C GLU A 77 -10.62 -4.58 -12.22
N ALA A 78 -10.51 -5.90 -12.03
CA ALA A 78 -9.64 -6.75 -12.84
C ALA A 78 -10.06 -6.76 -14.32
N LYS A 79 -11.37 -6.84 -14.60
CA LYS A 79 -11.92 -6.72 -15.96
C LYS A 79 -11.61 -5.36 -16.58
N LYS A 80 -11.71 -4.28 -15.80
CA LYS A 80 -11.39 -2.92 -16.26
C LYS A 80 -9.90 -2.76 -16.60
N GLN A 81 -9.02 -3.25 -15.72
CA GLN A 81 -7.57 -3.25 -15.98
C GLN A 81 -7.21 -4.06 -17.23
N ARG A 82 -7.85 -5.21 -17.44
CA ARG A 82 -7.64 -6.04 -18.64
C ARG A 82 -8.09 -5.33 -19.92
N LYS A 83 -9.23 -4.64 -19.90
CA LYS A 83 -9.71 -3.84 -21.05
C LYS A 83 -8.74 -2.69 -21.36
N ASN A 84 -8.30 -1.96 -20.35
CA ASN A 84 -7.34 -0.86 -20.53
C ASN A 84 -6.02 -1.36 -21.13
N LEU A 85 -5.51 -2.50 -20.65
CA LEU A 85 -4.30 -3.12 -21.18
C LEU A 85 -4.46 -3.48 -22.66
N LEU A 86 -5.58 -4.11 -23.04
CA LEU A 86 -5.88 -4.45 -24.44
C LEU A 86 -5.90 -3.21 -25.34
N SER A 87 -6.58 -2.13 -24.93
CA SER A 87 -6.62 -0.89 -25.70
C SER A 87 -5.24 -0.26 -25.86
N MET A 88 -4.40 -0.32 -24.82
CA MET A 88 -3.04 0.20 -24.88
C MET A 88 -2.14 -0.61 -25.81
N LEU A 89 -2.28 -1.94 -25.82
CA LEU A 89 -1.57 -2.83 -26.74
C LEU A 89 -1.99 -2.59 -28.20
N GLN A 90 -3.29 -2.38 -28.45
CA GLN A 90 -3.79 -2.04 -29.79
C GLN A 90 -3.22 -0.71 -30.29
N LEU A 91 -3.17 0.31 -29.43
CA LEU A 91 -2.51 1.58 -29.76
C LEU A 91 -1.02 1.40 -30.05
N MET A 92 -0.32 0.58 -29.25
CA MET A 92 1.09 0.29 -29.45
C MET A 92 1.33 -0.43 -30.78
N GLN A 93 0.48 -1.39 -31.14
CA GLN A 93 0.53 -2.09 -32.42
C GLN A 93 0.32 -1.12 -33.59
N ILE A 94 -0.70 -0.25 -33.52
CA ILE A 94 -0.95 0.76 -34.56
C ILE A 94 0.25 1.70 -34.71
N ASN A 95 0.83 2.16 -33.60
CA ASN A 95 2.02 3.01 -33.62
C ASN A 95 3.24 2.29 -34.21
N PHE A 96 3.39 1.00 -33.92
CA PHE A 96 4.45 0.17 -34.49
C PHE A 96 4.26 0.03 -36.02
N GLU A 97 3.06 -0.35 -36.47
CA GLU A 97 2.74 -0.49 -37.89
C GLU A 97 2.91 0.83 -38.66
N ASN A 98 2.53 1.96 -38.08
CA ASN A 98 2.72 3.27 -38.70
C ASN A 98 4.19 3.66 -38.84
N ASN A 99 5.03 3.34 -37.85
CA ASN A 99 6.48 3.61 -37.92
C ASN A 99 7.24 2.68 -38.87
N HIS A 100 6.69 1.51 -39.20
CA HIS A 100 7.32 0.51 -40.09
C HIS A 100 6.66 0.45 -41.49
N LYS A 101 5.73 1.37 -41.80
CA LYS A 101 5.12 1.53 -43.13
C LYS A 101 5.87 2.50 -44.06
N ASN A 102 7.05 2.97 -43.63
CA ASN A 102 8.02 3.68 -44.47
C ASN A 102 9.13 2.73 -44.91
#